data_AF-A0A0F9QI14-F1
#
_entry.id   AF-A0A0F9QI14-F1
#
_cell.length_a   1.000
_cell.length_b   1.000
_cell.length_c   1.000
_cell.angle_alpha   90.00
_cell.angle_beta   90.00
_cell.angle_gamma   90.00
#
_symmetry.space_group_name_H-M   'P 1'
#
loop_
_entity.id
_entity.type
_entity.pdbx_description
1 polymer ?
#
loop_
_entity_poly.entity_id
_entity_poly.type
_entity_poly.pdbx_seq_one_letter_code
_entity_poly.pdbx_strand_id
1 'polypeptide(L)'
;MYKYAKAKVVGCPKTIDNDLSGTHYTFGFWSAVQLASNTIDNLTTTARSHQRVFVVEVMGRNAGFLTMYAGISAGADIILIPETPFDLEKDIVEVLKKRVNAGYKYHIIATSEGAYPNLESLNRDFKTISKETIDKLPKDTFGNPLLAKLNISQIIVEELNLRDDLKHDFQKNGVDFECRSVVLGHTMRAGTPNSFDRILGLRFGLAAMKLVLEGKFGNMVSLQGNKIETIPLSEGVKKKFITPENDKMELRALLLKVRYLSKKK
;
A
#
# COMPACT_ATOMS: atom_id res chain seq x y z
N MET A 1 19.72 17.40 15.53
CA MET A 1 20.60 18.48 15.01
C MET A 1 20.11 19.88 15.36
N TYR A 2 18.94 20.35 14.89
CA TYR A 2 18.48 21.73 15.18
C TYR A 2 18.43 22.08 16.69
N LYS A 3 17.67 21.30 17.48
CA LYS A 3 17.54 21.52 18.93
C LYS A 3 18.81 21.20 19.73
N TYR A 4 19.49 20.11 19.37
CA TYR A 4 20.59 19.55 20.16
C TYR A 4 21.97 20.16 19.85
N ALA A 5 22.21 20.54 18.60
CA ALA A 5 23.51 21.07 18.14
C ALA A 5 23.46 22.57 17.77
N LYS A 6 22.31 23.25 18.01
CA LYS A 6 22.05 24.65 17.61
C LYS A 6 22.39 24.95 16.14
N ALA A 7 22.32 23.94 15.29
CA ALA A 7 22.62 24.07 13.87
C ALA A 7 21.47 24.78 13.15
N LYS A 8 21.79 25.58 12.13
CA LYS A 8 20.82 26.19 11.21
C LYS A 8 20.26 25.12 10.27
N VAL A 9 19.00 24.74 10.46
CA VAL A 9 18.37 23.63 9.72
C VAL A 9 17.05 24.07 9.11
N VAL A 10 16.83 23.69 7.84
CA VAL A 10 15.54 23.72 7.14
C VAL A 10 15.26 22.31 6.62
N GLY A 11 14.01 21.85 6.70
CA GLY A 11 13.61 20.53 6.24
C GLY A 11 12.92 20.53 4.88
N CYS A 12 13.12 19.46 4.11
CA CYS A 12 12.31 19.10 2.94
C CYS A 12 11.71 17.71 3.13
N PRO A 13 10.39 17.51 2.91
CA PRO A 13 9.71 16.25 3.23
C PRO A 13 9.95 15.19 2.14
N LYS A 14 10.94 14.30 2.37
CA LYS A 14 11.31 13.22 1.45
C LYS A 14 10.92 11.84 1.97
N THR A 15 9.91 11.22 1.37
CA THR A 15 9.61 9.80 1.54
C THR A 15 8.75 9.34 0.36
N ILE A 16 8.88 8.08 -0.06
CA ILE A 16 7.95 7.48 -1.01
C ILE A 16 6.67 7.01 -0.31
N ASP A 17 6.69 6.78 1.00
CA ASP A 17 5.55 6.22 1.74
C ASP A 17 4.45 7.27 2.01
N ASN A 18 4.74 8.54 1.74
CA ASN A 18 3.89 9.71 2.07
C ASN A 18 3.39 9.70 3.52
N ASP A 19 4.25 9.30 4.45
CA ASP A 19 3.90 9.13 5.86
C ASP A 19 4.35 10.31 6.75
N LEU A 20 4.89 11.39 6.18
CA LEU A 20 5.24 12.60 6.94
C LEU A 20 4.01 13.49 7.14
N SER A 21 3.81 13.95 8.37
CA SER A 21 2.69 14.82 8.72
C SER A 21 2.90 16.26 8.27
N GLY A 22 1.82 17.04 8.27
CA GLY A 22 1.88 18.46 7.99
C GLY A 22 2.25 18.81 6.54
N THR A 23 2.18 17.86 5.61
CA THR A 23 2.24 18.06 4.14
C THR A 23 1.31 17.06 3.46
N HIS A 24 0.65 17.42 2.36
CA HIS A 24 -0.23 16.50 1.63
C HIS A 24 0.56 15.41 0.91
N TYR A 25 1.62 15.81 0.19
CA TYR A 25 2.50 14.92 -0.54
C TYR A 25 3.96 15.21 -0.21
N THR A 26 4.72 14.14 -0.09
CA THR A 26 6.19 14.14 -0.08
C THR A 26 6.70 13.90 -1.50
N PHE A 27 7.82 14.50 -1.85
CA PHE A 27 8.38 14.28 -3.19
C PHE A 27 8.93 12.85 -3.31
N GLY A 28 8.65 12.22 -4.46
CA GLY A 28 8.92 10.82 -4.77
C GLY A 28 7.71 9.90 -4.61
N PHE A 29 6.68 10.32 -3.87
CA PHE A 29 5.46 9.52 -3.66
C PHE A 29 4.76 9.21 -4.98
N TRP A 30 4.48 10.22 -5.81
CA TRP A 30 3.71 10.03 -7.03
C TRP A 30 4.47 9.22 -8.08
N SER A 31 5.79 9.33 -8.12
CA SER A 31 6.65 8.52 -8.98
C SER A 31 6.61 7.05 -8.58
N ALA A 32 6.64 6.77 -7.27
CA ALA A 32 6.50 5.41 -6.75
C ALA A 32 5.08 4.85 -6.99
N VAL A 33 4.03 5.66 -6.80
CA VAL A 33 2.64 5.29 -7.15
C VAL A 33 2.52 4.97 -8.63
N GLN A 34 3.07 5.80 -9.52
CA GLN A 34 3.02 5.58 -10.97
C GLN A 34 3.71 4.27 -11.35
N LEU A 35 4.90 4.01 -10.81
CA LEU A 35 5.63 2.78 -11.10
C LEU A 35 4.85 1.55 -10.63
N ALA A 36 4.29 1.59 -9.42
CA ALA A 36 3.48 0.50 -8.89
C ALA A 36 2.19 0.29 -9.70
N SER A 37 1.49 1.37 -10.06
CA SER A 37 0.28 1.32 -10.88
C SER A 37 0.55 0.69 -12.24
N ASN A 38 1.58 1.16 -12.94
CA ASN A 38 1.98 0.61 -14.24
C ASN A 38 2.36 -0.86 -14.15
N THR A 39 3.02 -1.27 -13.06
CA THR A 39 3.39 -2.67 -12.83
C THR A 39 2.14 -3.52 -12.64
N ILE A 40 1.18 -3.05 -11.84
CA ILE A 40 -0.11 -3.73 -11.64
C ILE A 40 -0.90 -3.83 -12.96
N ASP A 41 -0.90 -2.78 -13.79
CA ASP A 41 -1.55 -2.80 -15.11
C ASP A 41 -0.91 -3.84 -16.05
N ASN A 42 0.43 -3.88 -16.10
CA ASN A 42 1.16 -4.88 -16.89
C ASN A 42 0.92 -6.31 -16.38
N LEU A 43 0.78 -6.49 -15.07
CA LEU A 43 0.38 -7.78 -14.50
C LEU A 43 -1.07 -8.11 -14.82
N THR A 44 -1.95 -7.11 -14.88
CA THR A 44 -3.36 -7.29 -15.26
C THR A 44 -3.50 -7.85 -16.68
N THR A 45 -2.69 -7.38 -17.63
CA THR A 45 -2.67 -7.96 -18.98
C THR A 45 -2.23 -9.43 -18.97
N THR A 46 -1.24 -9.77 -18.16
CA THR A 46 -0.76 -11.15 -18.00
C THR A 46 -1.80 -12.04 -17.31
N ALA A 47 -2.44 -11.51 -16.26
CA ALA A 47 -3.48 -12.18 -15.50
C ALA A 47 -4.68 -12.52 -16.38
N ARG A 48 -5.08 -11.60 -17.27
CA ARG A 48 -6.16 -11.81 -18.25
C ARG A 48 -5.85 -12.94 -19.22
N SER A 49 -4.64 -12.97 -19.79
CA SER A 49 -4.24 -13.97 -20.80
C SER A 49 -4.15 -15.38 -20.23
N HIS A 50 -3.71 -15.51 -18.97
CA HIS A 50 -3.52 -16.81 -18.32
C HIS A 50 -4.58 -17.17 -17.28
N GLN A 51 -5.59 -16.30 -17.07
CA GLN A 51 -6.67 -16.48 -16.09
C GLN A 51 -6.16 -16.74 -14.66
N ARG A 52 -5.26 -15.87 -14.19
CA ARG A 52 -4.54 -16.04 -12.91
C ARG A 52 -4.94 -15.03 -11.83
N VAL A 53 -4.64 -15.39 -10.59
CA VAL A 53 -4.65 -14.47 -9.45
C VAL A 53 -3.22 -13.99 -9.17
N PHE A 54 -3.01 -12.68 -9.09
CA PHE A 54 -1.74 -12.11 -8.65
C PHE A 54 -1.89 -11.38 -7.32
N VAL A 55 -0.95 -11.65 -6.41
CA VAL A 55 -0.69 -10.84 -5.22
C VAL A 55 0.51 -9.95 -5.50
N VAL A 56 0.30 -8.64 -5.54
CA VAL A 56 1.32 -7.65 -5.86
C VAL A 56 1.73 -6.94 -4.58
N GLU A 57 2.94 -7.20 -4.10
CA GLU A 57 3.48 -6.56 -2.91
C GLU A 57 4.10 -5.20 -3.24
N VAL A 58 3.61 -4.18 -2.55
CA VAL A 58 3.98 -2.78 -2.68
C VAL A 58 4.69 -2.33 -1.39
N MET A 59 5.71 -1.48 -1.52
CA MET A 59 6.38 -0.89 -0.36
C MET A 59 5.41 -0.04 0.47
N GLY A 60 5.72 0.15 1.76
CA GLY A 60 4.90 0.96 2.66
C GLY A 60 4.64 0.27 3.99
N ARG A 61 5.70 -0.24 4.63
CA ARG A 61 5.59 -1.06 5.86
C ARG A 61 4.71 -0.48 6.96
N ASN A 62 4.80 0.82 7.21
CA ASN A 62 4.08 1.44 8.33
C ASN A 62 2.81 2.17 7.87
N ALA A 63 2.68 2.51 6.59
CA ALA A 63 1.59 3.32 6.08
C ALA A 63 1.18 2.86 4.68
N GLY A 64 -0.13 2.74 4.45
CA GLY A 64 -0.71 2.14 3.26
C GLY A 64 -0.84 3.04 2.05
N PHE A 65 -0.39 4.30 2.08
CA PHE A 65 -0.65 5.29 1.02
C PHE A 65 -0.22 4.81 -0.37
N LEU A 66 0.98 4.23 -0.50
CA LEU A 66 1.46 3.70 -1.77
C LEU A 66 0.54 2.62 -2.33
N THR A 67 0.21 1.63 -1.49
CA THR A 67 -0.64 0.50 -1.89
C THR A 67 -2.07 0.95 -2.20
N MET A 68 -2.62 1.86 -1.38
CA MET A 68 -3.96 2.42 -1.58
C MET A 68 -4.05 3.17 -2.91
N TYR A 69 -3.12 4.08 -3.18
CA TYR A 69 -3.15 4.87 -4.40
C TYR A 69 -2.86 4.02 -5.64
N ALA A 70 -1.86 3.14 -5.59
CA ALA A 70 -1.52 2.28 -6.73
C ALA A 70 -2.63 1.27 -7.02
N GLY A 71 -3.18 0.64 -5.97
CA GLY A 71 -4.28 -0.31 -6.09
C GLY A 71 -5.55 0.34 -6.65
N ILE A 72 -5.91 1.54 -6.20
CA ILE A 72 -7.06 2.27 -6.77
C ILE A 72 -6.78 2.65 -8.23
N SER A 73 -5.59 3.20 -8.52
CA SER A 73 -5.24 3.69 -9.85
C SER A 73 -5.24 2.59 -10.91
N ALA A 74 -4.70 1.42 -10.58
CA ALA A 74 -4.67 0.25 -11.47
C ALA A 74 -5.97 -0.58 -11.40
N GLY A 75 -6.89 -0.22 -10.50
CA GLY A 75 -8.12 -0.95 -10.29
C GLY A 75 -7.87 -2.39 -9.83
N ALA A 76 -7.04 -2.58 -8.80
CA ALA A 76 -6.92 -3.85 -8.10
C ALA A 76 -8.28 -4.28 -7.53
N ASP A 77 -8.49 -5.59 -7.46
CA ASP A 77 -9.73 -6.15 -6.92
C ASP A 77 -9.74 -6.10 -5.40
N ILE A 78 -8.60 -6.37 -4.77
CA ILE A 78 -8.44 -6.31 -3.32
C ILE A 78 -7.21 -5.42 -3.03
N ILE A 79 -7.30 -4.58 -2.01
CA ILE A 79 -6.24 -3.66 -1.59
C ILE A 79 -6.04 -3.86 -0.09
N LEU A 80 -4.87 -4.34 0.34
CA LEU A 80 -4.56 -4.61 1.74
C LEU A 80 -3.53 -3.59 2.25
N ILE A 81 -3.85 -2.90 3.34
CA ILE A 81 -3.01 -1.85 3.93
C ILE A 81 -2.73 -2.12 5.41
N PRO A 82 -1.61 -1.64 5.98
CA PRO A 82 -1.28 -1.84 7.39
C PRO A 82 -2.32 -1.27 8.36
N GLU A 83 -3.00 -0.17 7.99
CA GLU A 83 -3.99 0.49 8.85
C GLU A 83 -5.30 -0.29 8.99
N THR A 84 -5.53 -1.33 8.19
CA THR A 84 -6.74 -2.14 8.25
C THR A 84 -6.38 -3.62 8.20
N PRO A 85 -6.18 -4.27 9.37
CA PRO A 85 -5.90 -5.69 9.44
C PRO A 85 -7.00 -6.49 8.76
N PHE A 86 -6.63 -7.40 7.88
CA PHE A 86 -7.59 -8.09 7.02
C PHE A 86 -8.05 -9.42 7.62
N ASP A 87 -9.18 -9.92 7.16
CA ASP A 87 -9.64 -11.29 7.36
C ASP A 87 -9.49 -12.07 6.06
N LEU A 88 -8.75 -13.19 6.07
CA LEU A 88 -8.45 -13.97 4.87
C LEU A 88 -9.73 -14.49 4.21
N GLU A 89 -10.70 -14.99 4.97
CA GLU A 89 -11.95 -15.50 4.42
C GLU A 89 -12.80 -14.38 3.84
N LYS A 90 -13.11 -13.38 4.68
CA LYS A 90 -14.06 -12.32 4.33
C LYS A 90 -13.53 -11.35 3.29
N ASP A 91 -12.28 -10.91 3.43
CA ASP A 91 -11.73 -9.82 2.62
C ASP A 91 -11.03 -10.32 1.34
N ILE A 92 -10.65 -11.61 1.29
CA ILE A 92 -9.96 -12.20 0.13
C ILE A 92 -10.77 -13.33 -0.48
N VAL A 93 -10.97 -14.45 0.23
CA VAL A 93 -11.56 -15.68 -0.34
C VAL A 93 -12.98 -15.43 -0.86
N GLU A 94 -13.85 -14.85 -0.04
CA GLU A 94 -15.23 -14.52 -0.44
C GLU A 94 -15.27 -13.56 -1.64
N VAL A 95 -14.36 -12.58 -1.69
CA VAL A 95 -14.27 -11.63 -2.79
C VAL A 95 -13.88 -12.36 -4.07
N LEU A 96 -12.85 -13.20 -4.05
CA LEU A 96 -12.45 -14.01 -5.21
C LEU A 96 -13.59 -14.92 -5.68
N LYS A 97 -14.24 -15.64 -4.77
CA LYS A 97 -15.39 -16.50 -5.08
C LYS A 97 -16.55 -15.72 -5.72
N LYS A 98 -16.92 -14.57 -5.15
CA LYS A 98 -17.99 -13.72 -5.72
C LYS A 98 -17.62 -13.23 -7.12
N ARG A 99 -16.35 -12.88 -7.37
CA ARG A 99 -15.90 -12.38 -8.67
C ARG A 99 -15.81 -13.48 -9.72
N VAL A 100 -15.30 -14.65 -9.37
CA VAL A 100 -15.22 -15.76 -10.33
C VAL A 100 -16.61 -16.26 -10.73
N ASN A 101 -17.55 -16.33 -9.77
CA ASN A 101 -18.95 -16.67 -10.04
C ASN A 101 -19.70 -15.59 -10.84
N ALA A 102 -19.22 -14.34 -10.83
CA ALA A 102 -19.68 -13.30 -11.75
C ALA A 102 -19.02 -13.39 -13.14
N GLY A 103 -18.18 -14.41 -13.38
CA GLY A 103 -17.49 -14.66 -14.64
C GLY A 103 -16.26 -13.79 -14.87
N TYR A 104 -15.63 -13.26 -13.81
CA TYR A 104 -14.28 -12.69 -13.90
C TYR A 104 -13.25 -13.81 -13.74
N LYS A 105 -12.34 -13.95 -14.70
CA LYS A 105 -11.42 -15.12 -14.75
C LYS A 105 -10.00 -14.84 -14.23
N TYR A 106 -9.75 -13.64 -13.73
CA TYR A 106 -8.44 -13.22 -13.24
C TYR A 106 -8.63 -12.18 -12.15
N HIS A 107 -7.66 -12.09 -11.24
CA HIS A 107 -7.75 -11.18 -10.09
C HIS A 107 -6.41 -10.57 -9.73
N ILE A 108 -6.47 -9.34 -9.21
CA ILE A 108 -5.32 -8.60 -8.72
C ILE A 108 -5.57 -8.23 -7.25
N ILE A 109 -4.65 -8.62 -6.39
CA ILE A 109 -4.60 -8.27 -4.97
C ILE A 109 -3.38 -7.37 -4.79
N ALA A 110 -3.57 -6.08 -4.52
CA ALA A 110 -2.48 -5.19 -4.13
C ALA A 110 -2.31 -5.26 -2.61
N THR A 111 -1.11 -5.58 -2.13
CA THR A 111 -0.84 -5.70 -0.69
C THR A 111 0.36 -4.86 -0.29
N SER A 112 0.26 -4.13 0.81
CA SER A 112 1.43 -3.50 1.41
C SER A 112 2.33 -4.59 2.01
N GLU A 113 3.65 -4.39 1.96
CA GLU A 113 4.64 -5.20 2.69
C GLU A 113 4.36 -5.23 4.21
N GLY A 114 3.59 -4.26 4.73
CA GLY A 114 3.19 -4.18 6.13
C GLY A 114 1.74 -4.59 6.41
N ALA A 115 1.01 -5.12 5.42
CA ALA A 115 -0.32 -5.64 5.67
C ALA A 115 -0.24 -6.92 6.53
N TYR A 116 -1.24 -7.16 7.36
CA TYR A 116 -1.28 -8.32 8.24
C TYR A 116 -2.72 -8.73 8.55
N PRO A 117 -2.97 -10.02 8.86
CA PRO A 117 -4.30 -10.46 9.22
C PRO A 117 -4.66 -10.02 10.64
N ASN A 118 -5.95 -9.81 10.90
CA ASN A 118 -6.43 -9.67 12.26
C ASN A 118 -6.21 -10.98 13.05
N LEU A 119 -6.21 -10.91 14.38
CA LEU A 119 -5.88 -12.06 15.24
C LEU A 119 -6.87 -13.23 15.09
N GLU A 120 -8.15 -12.94 14.85
CA GLU A 120 -9.16 -13.99 14.67
C GLU A 120 -8.89 -14.79 13.40
N SER A 121 -8.66 -14.10 12.28
CA SER A 121 -8.30 -14.72 11.00
C SER A 121 -6.97 -15.45 11.09
N LEU A 122 -5.95 -14.86 11.74
CA LEU A 122 -4.65 -15.49 11.95
C LEU A 122 -4.78 -16.88 12.61
N ASN A 123 -5.64 -17.01 13.61
CA ASN A 123 -5.84 -18.26 14.34
C ASN A 123 -6.73 -19.27 13.59
N ARG A 124 -7.67 -18.77 12.77
CA ARG A 124 -8.69 -19.59 12.10
C ARG A 124 -8.26 -20.09 10.72
N ASP A 125 -7.63 -19.22 9.93
CA ASP A 125 -7.57 -19.36 8.47
C ASP A 125 -6.19 -19.73 7.92
N PHE A 126 -5.12 -19.55 8.70
CA PHE A 126 -3.75 -19.73 8.24
C PHE A 126 -3.16 -21.07 8.70
N LYS A 127 -2.73 -21.89 7.74
CA LYS A 127 -2.05 -23.17 7.96
C LYS A 127 -0.53 -23.07 7.78
N THR A 128 -0.06 -22.10 7.00
CA THR A 128 1.37 -21.94 6.65
C THR A 128 2.12 -21.05 7.64
N ILE A 129 1.40 -20.26 8.45
CA ILE A 129 2.01 -19.48 9.53
C ILE A 129 2.17 -20.37 10.76
N SER A 130 3.41 -20.81 11.03
CA SER A 130 3.71 -21.54 12.26
C SER A 130 3.76 -20.63 13.49
N LYS A 131 3.45 -21.19 14.67
CA LYS A 131 3.62 -20.49 15.95
C LYS A 131 5.07 -20.05 16.18
N GLU A 132 6.03 -20.89 15.78
CA GLU A 132 7.46 -20.57 15.85
C GLU A 132 7.82 -19.34 15.00
N THR A 133 7.22 -19.21 13.81
CA THR A 133 7.38 -18.03 12.94
C THR A 133 6.88 -16.77 13.66
N ILE A 134 5.73 -16.84 14.32
CA ILE A 134 5.15 -15.72 15.08
C ILE A 134 6.04 -15.38 16.29
N ASP A 135 6.51 -16.38 17.02
CA ASP A 135 7.33 -16.19 18.22
C ASP A 135 8.71 -15.58 17.92
N LYS A 136 9.25 -15.84 16.72
CA LYS A 136 10.50 -15.25 16.21
C LYS A 136 10.33 -13.78 15.75
N LEU A 137 9.10 -13.28 15.62
CA LEU A 137 8.89 -11.88 15.23
C LEU A 137 9.38 -10.93 16.33
N PRO A 138 9.95 -9.78 15.96
CA PRO A 138 10.19 -8.71 16.91
C PRO A 138 8.90 -8.32 17.62
N LYS A 139 8.98 -8.01 18.91
CA LYS A 139 7.83 -7.65 19.75
C LYS A 139 7.73 -6.14 19.95
N ASP A 140 6.51 -5.65 20.12
CA ASP A 140 6.24 -4.28 20.53
C ASP A 140 6.56 -4.06 22.03
N THR A 141 6.32 -2.84 22.53
CA THR A 141 6.55 -2.47 23.94
C THR A 141 5.66 -3.25 24.92
N PHE A 142 4.57 -3.84 24.44
CA PHE A 142 3.62 -4.64 25.22
C PHE A 142 3.88 -6.14 25.09
N GLY A 143 4.91 -6.55 24.34
CA GLY A 143 5.29 -7.95 24.14
C GLY A 143 4.53 -8.67 23.02
N ASN A 144 3.73 -7.96 22.22
CA ASN A 144 3.00 -8.55 21.10
C ASN A 144 3.90 -8.66 19.86
N PRO A 145 3.81 -9.75 19.08
CA PRO A 145 4.58 -9.91 17.85
C PRO A 145 4.17 -8.88 16.79
N LEU A 146 5.14 -8.28 16.11
CA LEU A 146 4.91 -7.31 15.02
C LEU A 146 4.53 -8.03 13.73
N LEU A 147 3.25 -8.35 13.56
CA LEU A 147 2.72 -9.09 12.40
C LEU A 147 3.00 -8.40 11.05
N ALA A 148 3.13 -7.07 11.03
CA ALA A 148 3.52 -6.29 9.84
C ALA A 148 4.97 -6.57 9.35
N LYS A 149 5.69 -7.50 9.98
CA LYS A 149 7.00 -8.00 9.55
C LYS A 149 6.93 -9.34 8.82
N LEU A 150 5.75 -9.96 8.73
CA LEU A 150 5.54 -11.17 7.96
C LEU A 150 5.66 -10.88 6.45
N ASN A 151 6.16 -11.85 5.69
CA ASN A 151 6.09 -11.81 4.22
C ASN A 151 4.68 -12.18 3.77
N ILE A 152 3.74 -11.25 4.00
CA ILE A 152 2.32 -11.57 3.89
C ILE A 152 1.91 -11.90 2.46
N SER A 153 2.59 -11.35 1.46
CA SER A 153 2.27 -11.61 0.06
C SER A 153 2.51 -13.07 -0.31
N GLN A 154 3.64 -13.65 0.09
CA GLN A 154 3.92 -15.07 -0.13
C GLN A 154 3.00 -15.96 0.68
N ILE A 155 2.75 -15.62 1.95
CA ILE A 155 1.83 -16.38 2.80
C ILE A 155 0.44 -16.43 2.18
N ILE A 156 -0.13 -15.30 1.73
CA ILE A 156 -1.43 -15.27 1.06
C ILE A 156 -1.43 -16.20 -0.16
N VAL A 157 -0.38 -16.18 -0.98
CA VAL A 157 -0.29 -17.05 -2.16
C VAL A 157 -0.28 -18.54 -1.77
N GLU A 158 0.50 -18.92 -0.77
CA GLU A 158 0.56 -20.30 -0.28
C GLU A 158 -0.80 -20.74 0.27
N GLU A 159 -1.43 -19.93 1.13
CA GLU A 159 -2.74 -20.24 1.70
C GLU A 159 -3.82 -20.39 0.63
N LEU A 160 -3.86 -19.48 -0.36
CA LEU A 160 -4.83 -19.57 -1.44
C LEU A 160 -4.59 -20.79 -2.34
N ASN A 161 -3.33 -21.15 -2.61
CA ASN A 161 -3.01 -22.35 -3.41
C ASN A 161 -3.29 -23.67 -2.66
N LEU A 162 -3.42 -23.65 -1.33
CA LEU A 162 -3.83 -24.81 -0.53
C LEU A 162 -5.36 -25.00 -0.44
N ARG A 163 -6.15 -24.06 -0.95
CA ARG A 163 -7.62 -24.06 -0.81
C ARG A 163 -8.34 -24.82 -1.91
N ASP A 164 -8.81 -26.02 -1.59
CA ASP A 164 -9.57 -26.86 -2.52
C ASP A 164 -10.95 -26.28 -2.87
N ASP A 165 -11.57 -25.59 -1.93
CA ASP A 165 -12.85 -24.89 -2.14
C ASP A 165 -12.70 -23.76 -3.17
N LEU A 166 -11.60 -23.01 -3.13
CA LEU A 166 -11.31 -21.96 -4.10
C LEU A 166 -10.99 -22.54 -5.48
N LYS A 167 -10.17 -23.60 -5.52
CA LYS A 167 -9.90 -24.34 -6.77
C LYS A 167 -11.18 -24.86 -7.41
N HIS A 168 -12.09 -25.43 -6.62
CA HIS A 168 -13.37 -25.94 -7.10
C HIS A 168 -14.25 -24.84 -7.71
N ASP A 169 -14.38 -23.69 -7.03
CA ASP A 169 -15.17 -22.56 -7.53
C ASP A 169 -14.60 -22.00 -8.84
N PHE A 170 -13.28 -21.89 -8.97
CA PHE A 170 -12.64 -21.47 -10.21
C PHE A 170 -12.85 -22.49 -11.34
N GLN A 171 -12.65 -23.78 -11.04
CA GLN A 171 -12.82 -24.86 -12.02
C GLN A 171 -14.25 -24.93 -12.56
N LYS A 172 -15.26 -24.75 -11.70
CA LYS A 172 -16.67 -24.67 -12.09
C LYS A 172 -16.95 -23.54 -13.10
N ASN A 173 -16.17 -22.46 -13.04
CA ASN A 173 -16.25 -21.32 -13.95
C ASN A 173 -15.26 -21.43 -15.13
N GLY A 174 -14.67 -22.61 -15.34
CA GLY A 174 -13.78 -22.92 -16.46
C GLY A 174 -12.42 -22.20 -16.37
N VAL A 175 -11.89 -22.07 -15.15
CA VAL A 175 -10.57 -21.49 -14.86
C VAL A 175 -9.80 -22.45 -13.96
N ASP A 176 -8.57 -22.78 -14.33
CA ASP A 176 -7.66 -23.48 -13.41
C ASP A 176 -7.08 -22.49 -12.41
N PHE A 177 -7.16 -22.79 -11.12
CA PHE A 177 -6.77 -21.83 -10.09
C PHE A 177 -5.26 -21.86 -9.87
N GLU A 178 -4.63 -20.72 -10.14
CA GLU A 178 -3.22 -20.49 -9.82
C GLU A 178 -3.04 -19.08 -9.25
N CYS A 179 -2.46 -19.00 -8.06
CA CYS A 179 -2.08 -17.74 -7.42
C CYS A 179 -0.56 -17.55 -7.43
N ARG A 180 -0.09 -16.33 -7.75
CA ARG A 180 1.35 -15.97 -7.78
C ARG A 180 1.60 -14.65 -7.09
N SER A 181 2.77 -14.51 -6.47
CA SER A 181 3.23 -13.23 -5.89
C SER A 181 4.17 -12.49 -6.85
N VAL A 182 4.09 -11.16 -6.86
CA VAL A 182 5.10 -10.28 -7.45
C VAL A 182 5.49 -9.23 -6.42
N VAL A 183 6.78 -9.13 -6.11
CA VAL A 183 7.29 -8.16 -5.14
C VAL A 183 8.01 -7.04 -5.88
N LEU A 184 7.50 -5.81 -5.76
CA LEU A 184 8.12 -4.65 -6.42
C LEU A 184 9.42 -4.26 -5.69
N GLY A 185 9.40 -4.27 -4.36
CA GLY A 185 10.55 -3.99 -3.51
C GLY A 185 11.28 -2.70 -3.87
N HIS A 186 12.62 -2.75 -3.86
CA HIS A 186 13.49 -1.58 -4.03
C HIS A 186 13.35 -0.85 -5.38
N THR A 187 12.75 -1.49 -6.40
CA THR A 187 12.52 -0.84 -7.71
C THR A 187 11.68 0.42 -7.58
N MET A 188 10.78 0.49 -6.59
CA MET A 188 9.95 1.66 -6.30
C MET A 188 10.75 2.90 -5.84
N ARG A 189 11.96 2.70 -5.31
CA ARG A 189 12.86 3.78 -4.87
C ARG A 189 13.85 4.21 -5.95
N ALA A 190 14.02 3.39 -7.00
CA ALA A 190 14.99 3.59 -8.07
C ALA A 190 14.34 4.07 -9.38
N GLY A 191 13.03 4.34 -9.39
CA GLY A 191 12.31 4.81 -10.55
C GLY A 191 12.68 6.23 -10.99
N THR A 192 12.47 6.53 -12.27
CA THR A 192 12.61 7.89 -12.80
C THR A 192 11.51 8.79 -12.23
N PRO A 193 11.82 9.98 -11.69
CA PRO A 193 10.79 10.86 -11.16
C PRO A 193 9.87 11.35 -12.27
N ASN A 194 8.56 11.29 -12.04
CA ASN A 194 7.57 11.82 -12.98
C ASN A 194 7.53 13.36 -12.96
N SER A 195 6.75 13.95 -13.87
CA SER A 195 6.65 15.42 -13.98
C SER A 195 6.18 16.09 -12.69
N PHE A 196 5.21 15.48 -11.99
CA PHE A 196 4.70 16.03 -10.73
C PHE A 196 5.80 16.12 -9.66
N ASP A 197 6.53 15.02 -9.41
CA ASP A 197 7.58 15.00 -8.39
C ASP A 197 8.80 15.85 -8.78
N ARG A 198 9.13 15.98 -10.07
CA ARG A 198 10.17 16.91 -10.54
C ARG A 198 9.81 18.35 -10.19
N ILE A 199 8.58 18.76 -10.48
CA ILE A 199 8.11 20.12 -10.17
C ILE A 199 7.97 20.31 -8.66
N LEU A 200 7.43 19.34 -7.93
CA LEU A 200 7.31 19.42 -6.48
C LEU A 200 8.67 19.54 -5.80
N GLY A 201 9.66 18.73 -6.21
CA GLY A 201 11.02 18.80 -5.72
C GLY A 201 11.66 20.17 -5.95
N LEU A 202 11.50 20.75 -7.15
CA LEU A 202 11.96 22.10 -7.46
C LEU A 202 11.29 23.15 -6.56
N ARG A 203 9.96 23.08 -6.41
CA ARG A 203 9.19 24.00 -5.56
C ARG A 203 9.63 23.94 -4.10
N PHE A 204 9.85 22.74 -3.57
CA PHE A 204 10.36 22.56 -2.21
C PHE A 204 11.78 23.09 -2.04
N GLY A 205 12.68 22.83 -3.00
CA GLY A 205 14.05 23.33 -2.97
C GLY A 205 14.12 24.86 -2.94
N LEU A 206 13.36 25.52 -3.83
CA LEU A 206 13.29 26.99 -3.89
C LEU A 206 12.69 27.59 -2.61
N ALA A 207 11.61 27.01 -2.10
CA ALA A 207 10.99 27.47 -0.85
C ALA A 207 11.92 27.27 0.36
N ALA A 208 12.67 26.16 0.40
CA ALA A 208 13.63 25.91 1.48
C ALA A 208 14.76 26.94 1.46
N MET A 209 15.28 27.31 0.28
CA MET A 209 16.29 28.36 0.20
C MET A 209 15.74 29.74 0.57
N LYS A 210 14.47 30.03 0.25
CA LYS A 210 13.81 31.25 0.74
C LYS A 210 13.79 31.31 2.28
N LEU A 211 13.49 30.19 2.95
CA LEU A 211 13.56 30.12 4.42
C LEU A 211 14.98 30.36 4.95
N VAL A 212 16.00 29.84 4.27
CA VAL A 212 17.41 30.08 4.64
C VAL A 212 17.77 31.56 4.50
N LEU A 213 17.40 32.20 3.39
CA LEU A 213 17.64 33.63 3.15
C LEU A 213 16.92 34.53 4.16
N GLU A 214 15.73 34.13 4.60
CA GLU A 214 14.94 34.83 5.62
C GLU A 214 15.34 34.47 7.07
N GLY A 215 16.33 33.60 7.27
CA GLY A 215 16.78 33.18 8.61
C GLY A 215 15.76 32.32 9.38
N LYS A 216 14.75 31.77 8.71
CA LYS A 216 13.63 31.00 9.31
C LYS A 216 14.00 29.53 9.55
N PHE A 217 15.07 29.29 10.31
CA PHE A 217 15.51 27.94 10.69
C PHE A 217 14.55 27.27 11.66
N GLY A 218 14.58 25.93 11.72
CA GLY A 218 13.68 25.14 12.57
C GLY A 218 12.38 24.75 11.87
N ASN A 219 12.23 25.09 10.59
CA ASN A 219 11.03 24.86 9.81
C ASN A 219 11.25 23.88 8.66
N MET A 220 10.17 23.27 8.19
CA MET A 220 10.09 22.40 7.02
C MET A 220 9.13 23.00 6.00
N VAL A 221 9.50 22.93 4.72
CA VAL A 221 8.56 23.26 3.64
C VAL A 221 7.46 22.19 3.53
N SER A 222 6.27 22.60 3.16
CA SER A 222 5.09 21.73 3.13
C SER A 222 4.20 22.04 1.93
N LEU A 223 3.59 21.01 1.34
CA LEU A 223 2.56 21.19 0.33
C LEU A 223 1.17 21.20 1.00
N GLN A 224 0.47 22.33 0.92
CA GLN A 224 -0.90 22.51 1.41
C GLN A 224 -1.83 22.83 0.25
N GLY A 225 -2.61 21.82 -0.19
CA GLY A 225 -3.34 21.89 -1.45
C GLY A 225 -2.38 22.13 -2.62
N ASN A 226 -2.48 23.30 -3.25
CA ASN A 226 -1.59 23.71 -4.33
C ASN A 226 -0.48 24.70 -3.89
N LYS A 227 -0.40 25.08 -2.61
CA LYS A 227 0.57 26.08 -2.10
C LYS A 227 1.74 25.43 -1.37
N ILE A 228 2.90 26.09 -1.41
CA ILE A 228 4.04 25.71 -0.56
C ILE A 228 4.01 26.59 0.68
N GLU A 229 3.71 25.98 1.81
CA GLU A 229 3.66 26.61 3.12
C GLU A 229 4.84 26.16 3.98
N THR A 230 4.91 26.69 5.19
CA THR A 230 5.96 26.38 6.15
C THR A 230 5.36 25.87 7.44
N ILE A 231 5.94 24.81 8.00
CA ILE A 231 5.54 24.25 9.29
C ILE A 231 6.76 24.03 10.19
N PRO A 232 6.58 23.95 11.53
CA PRO A 232 7.66 23.57 12.43
C PRO A 232 8.23 22.19 12.11
N LEU A 233 9.56 22.02 12.19
CA LEU A 233 10.20 20.71 11.99
C LEU A 233 9.65 19.64 12.95
N SER A 234 9.31 20.03 14.19
CA SER A 234 8.73 19.14 15.20
C SER A 234 7.38 18.56 14.79
N GLU A 235 6.63 19.25 13.93
CA GLU A 235 5.40 18.75 13.34
C GLU A 235 5.72 17.85 12.14
N GLY A 236 6.59 18.31 11.24
CA GLY A 236 6.95 17.59 10.01
C GLY A 236 7.55 16.20 10.20
N VAL A 237 8.17 15.93 11.35
CA VAL A 237 8.73 14.61 11.68
C VAL A 237 7.70 13.62 12.23
N LYS A 238 6.51 14.07 12.63
CA LYS A 238 5.43 13.17 13.05
C LYS A 238 4.95 12.35 11.85
N LYS A 239 4.38 11.19 12.13
CA LYS A 239 3.82 10.30 11.13
C LYS A 239 2.33 10.54 10.93
N LYS A 240 1.87 10.38 9.70
CA LYS A 240 0.45 10.31 9.33
C LYS A 240 0.15 8.94 8.72
N PHE A 241 -1.10 8.52 8.84
CA PHE A 241 -1.61 7.21 8.41
C PHE A 241 -2.96 7.40 7.70
N ILE A 242 -3.41 6.38 6.97
CA ILE A 242 -4.77 6.37 6.43
C ILE A 242 -5.75 6.18 7.58
N THR A 243 -6.72 7.09 7.72
CA THR A 243 -7.81 6.98 8.70
C THR A 243 -9.06 6.36 8.05
N PRO A 244 -10.01 5.81 8.84
CA PRO A 244 -11.27 5.30 8.31
C PRO A 244 -12.09 6.32 7.51
N GLU A 245 -12.02 7.61 7.88
CA GLU A 245 -12.73 8.72 7.24
C GLU A 245 -12.01 9.24 5.97
N ASN A 246 -10.90 8.63 5.59
CA ASN A 246 -10.16 9.03 4.40
C ASN A 246 -10.98 8.75 3.13
N ASP A 247 -11.05 9.72 2.22
CA ASP A 247 -11.83 9.63 0.97
C ASP A 247 -11.41 8.43 0.09
N LYS A 248 -10.16 7.98 0.17
CA LYS A 248 -9.68 6.80 -0.57
C LYS A 248 -10.23 5.49 -0.01
N MET A 249 -10.59 5.43 1.28
CA MET A 249 -11.25 4.26 1.85
C MET A 249 -12.65 4.09 1.26
N GLU A 250 -13.40 5.19 1.13
CA GLU A 250 -14.69 5.20 0.46
C GLU A 250 -14.55 4.82 -1.02
N LEU A 251 -13.59 5.43 -1.73
CA LEU A 251 -13.35 5.13 -3.14
C LEU A 251 -13.00 3.65 -3.37
N ARG A 252 -12.13 3.07 -2.54
CA ARG A 252 -11.83 1.62 -2.55
C ARG A 252 -13.10 0.78 -2.39
N ALA A 253 -13.95 1.11 -1.42
CA ALA A 253 -15.19 0.38 -1.17
C ALA A 253 -16.19 0.50 -2.33
N LEU A 254 -16.30 1.69 -2.94
CA LEU A 254 -17.17 1.95 -4.09
C LEU A 254 -16.71 1.21 -5.34
N LEU A 255 -15.40 1.18 -5.63
CA LEU A 255 -14.85 0.45 -6.78
C LEU A 255 -15.24 -1.03 -6.77
N LEU A 256 -15.17 -1.67 -5.61
CA LEU A 256 -15.64 -3.03 -5.42
C LEU A 256 -17.14 -3.15 -5.72
N LYS A 257 -17.97 -2.33 -5.09
CA LYS A 257 -19.44 -2.37 -5.26
C LYS A 257 -19.88 -2.15 -6.71
N VAL A 258 -19.34 -1.13 -7.39
CA VAL A 258 -19.73 -0.77 -8.77
C VAL A 258 -19.38 -1.88 -9.76
N ARG A 259 -18.22 -2.54 -9.62
CA ARG A 259 -17.81 -3.65 -10.49
C ARG A 259 -18.71 -4.88 -10.42
N TYR A 260 -19.40 -5.10 -9.29
CA TYR A 260 -20.38 -6.18 -9.19
C TYR A 260 -21.70 -5.86 -9.90
N LEU A 261 -22.08 -4.58 -9.97
CA LEU A 261 -23.31 -4.16 -10.64
C LEU A 261 -23.18 -4.21 -12.18
N SER A 262 -21.98 -3.97 -12.73
CA SER A 262 -21.78 -3.90 -14.17
C SER A 262 -21.96 -5.22 -14.92
N LYS A 263 -21.94 -6.36 -14.23
CA LYS A 263 -22.07 -7.70 -14.82
C LYS A 263 -23.38 -8.42 -14.53
N LYS A 264 -24.31 -7.84 -13.76
CA LYS A 264 -25.66 -8.38 -13.51
C LYS A 264 -26.63 -8.12 -14.68
N LYS A 265 -26.16 -8.20 -15.93
CA LYS A 265 -26.99 -8.09 -17.13
C LYS A 265 -27.00 -9.40 -17.89
#